data_AF-A0A8T3N7Z8-F1
#
_entry.id   AF-A0A8T3N7Z8-F1
#
_cell.length_a   1.000
_cell.length_b   1.000
_cell.length_c   1.000
_cell.angle_alpha   90.00
_cell.angle_beta   90.00
_cell.angle_gamma   90.00
#
_symmetry.space_group_name_H-M   'P 1'
#
loop_
_entity.id
_entity.type
_entity.pdbx_description
1 polymer ?
#
loop_
_entity_poly.entity_id
_entity_poly.type
_entity_poly.pdbx_seq_one_letter_code
_entity_poly.pdbx_strand_id
1 'polypeptide(L)'
;MDAERGRARGLFSDLRFDLFAVVFAVGTLHHELQFILEQQRVGPFAEYMERWGRAKQTIGWPSEVGIALHLADILIAVLVLVLPWRRALLCLLAVPFLLSQLASPERIASHNSLMAGALAVLLVLGVAEIVERASWRGESDRERTDWYSWTLIGLSWLCALTYIFAAFHKLSPTVFWPPRSQIVDLVAPLLRLLGVPRDWTVNYLGYPLIYGTVILEAVLPLLLFWRPTRLVGCFLGLAFHLPQMAMGVLDFPTLIVAFYPLFLSLEEARALVGRLLVWPSIPRLVSTAVLGGAGVVAISRAAQPLALYSSSRGLEPVLASVHSILLGVTFILFVHVALTLVAWGLRRGATPMPAPLAVSLGSGR
;
A
#
# COMPACT_ATOMS: atom_id res chain seq x y z
N MET A 1 -1.73 -8.21 41.21
CA MET A 1 -1.55 -9.04 39.99
C MET A 1 -2.38 -8.59 38.79
N ASP A 2 -3.56 -7.97 38.93
CA ASP A 2 -4.33 -7.50 37.76
C ASP A 2 -3.84 -6.17 37.14
N ALA A 3 -3.10 -5.34 37.89
CA ALA A 3 -2.47 -4.12 37.35
C ALA A 3 -1.30 -4.41 36.37
N GLU A 4 -0.58 -5.52 36.56
CA GLU A 4 0.48 -5.94 35.62
C GLU A 4 -0.11 -6.55 34.34
N ARG A 5 -1.26 -7.23 34.43
CA ARG A 5 -2.00 -7.69 33.25
C ARG A 5 -2.57 -6.52 32.42
N GLY A 6 -2.86 -5.39 33.06
CA GLY A 6 -3.22 -4.13 32.40
C GLY A 6 -2.06 -3.50 31.63
N ARG A 7 -0.84 -3.49 32.21
CA ARG A 7 0.37 -2.98 31.53
C ARG A 7 0.81 -3.85 30.35
N ALA A 8 0.65 -5.17 30.44
CA ALA A 8 0.92 -6.07 29.32
C ALA A 8 -0.08 -5.91 28.16
N ARG A 9 -1.31 -5.43 28.43
CA ARG A 9 -2.31 -5.15 27.38
C ARG A 9 -2.02 -3.89 26.56
N GLY A 10 -1.25 -2.94 27.09
CA GLY A 10 -0.81 -1.75 26.37
C GLY A 10 0.28 -2.00 25.31
N LEU A 11 0.78 -3.24 25.22
CA LEU A 11 1.84 -3.66 24.29
C LEU A 11 1.33 -4.47 23.08
N PHE A 12 0.08 -4.93 23.10
CA PHE A 12 -0.48 -5.59 21.91
C PHE A 12 -0.90 -4.53 20.92
N SER A 13 -0.09 -4.37 19.88
CA SER A 13 -0.41 -3.58 18.70
C SER A 13 -1.76 -3.99 18.13
N ASP A 14 -2.57 -3.00 17.74
CA ASP A 14 -3.79 -3.26 16.99
C ASP A 14 -3.42 -3.96 15.68
N LEU A 15 -3.98 -5.14 15.46
CA LEU A 15 -3.70 -5.97 14.30
C LEU A 15 -3.91 -5.20 12.98
N ARG A 16 -4.84 -4.24 12.92
CA ARG A 16 -5.07 -3.42 11.72
C ARG A 16 -3.85 -2.59 11.37
N PHE A 17 -3.24 -1.96 12.37
CA PHE A 17 -2.02 -1.20 12.20
C PHE A 17 -0.84 -2.11 11.84
N ASP A 18 -0.75 -3.28 12.47
CA ASP A 18 0.31 -4.24 12.18
C ASP A 18 0.29 -4.69 10.73
N LEU A 19 -0.89 -5.02 10.21
CA LEU A 19 -1.08 -5.36 8.80
C LEU A 19 -0.73 -4.17 7.90
N PHE A 20 -1.16 -2.96 8.25
CA PHE A 20 -0.75 -1.74 7.56
C PHE A 20 0.78 -1.61 7.53
N ALA A 21 1.44 -1.69 8.68
CA ALA A 21 2.87 -1.48 8.80
C ALA A 21 3.68 -2.51 8.01
N VAL A 22 3.27 -3.78 8.03
CA VAL A 22 3.92 -4.85 7.25
C VAL A 22 3.79 -4.57 5.75
N VAL A 23 2.59 -4.29 5.25
CA VAL A 23 2.38 -4.05 3.81
C VAL A 23 3.02 -2.73 3.37
N PHE A 24 2.98 -1.70 4.22
CA PHE A 24 3.62 -0.40 3.98
C PHE A 24 5.15 -0.55 3.90
N ALA A 25 5.76 -1.37 4.77
CA ALA A 25 7.18 -1.67 4.70
C ALA A 25 7.55 -2.42 3.42
N VAL A 26 6.73 -3.38 2.96
CA VAL A 26 6.92 -4.03 1.64
C VAL A 26 6.81 -3.01 0.51
N GLY A 27 5.82 -2.10 0.55
CA GLY A 27 5.69 -1.02 -0.43
C GLY A 27 6.89 -0.06 -0.44
N THR A 28 7.43 0.24 0.74
CA THR A 28 8.66 1.04 0.90
C THR A 28 9.86 0.33 0.26
N LEU A 29 10.02 -0.97 0.48
CA LEU A 29 11.10 -1.75 -0.15
C LEU A 29 10.97 -1.77 -1.67
N HIS A 30 9.76 -1.93 -2.22
CA HIS A 30 9.55 -1.80 -3.67
C HIS A 30 9.98 -0.43 -4.17
N HIS A 31 9.54 0.63 -3.50
CA HIS A 31 9.88 2.00 -3.88
C HIS A 31 11.39 2.25 -3.90
N GLU A 32 12.10 1.95 -2.80
CA GLU A 32 13.53 2.22 -2.69
C GLU A 32 14.37 1.36 -3.65
N LEU A 33 14.04 0.08 -3.79
CA LEU A 33 14.75 -0.80 -4.73
C LEU A 33 14.51 -0.39 -6.18
N GLN A 34 13.26 -0.07 -6.54
CA GLN A 34 12.92 0.41 -7.88
C GLN A 34 13.62 1.73 -8.17
N PHE A 35 13.62 2.68 -7.23
CA PHE A 35 14.31 3.96 -7.38
C PHE A 35 15.81 3.75 -7.66
N ILE A 36 16.51 2.97 -6.83
CA ILE A 36 17.95 2.69 -7.03
C ILE A 36 18.20 2.06 -8.40
N LEU A 37 17.40 1.05 -8.78
CA LEU A 37 17.53 0.36 -10.08
C LEU A 37 17.25 1.29 -11.26
N GLU A 38 16.25 2.18 -11.15
CA GLU A 38 15.91 3.17 -12.18
C GLU A 38 17.07 4.15 -12.41
N GLN A 39 17.65 4.68 -11.33
CA GLN A 39 18.75 5.64 -11.43
C GLN A 39 20.05 5.01 -11.90
N GLN A 40 20.28 3.73 -11.60
CA GLN A 40 21.45 3.00 -12.11
C GLN A 40 21.47 2.85 -13.64
N ARG A 41 20.31 2.97 -14.31
CA ARG A 41 20.22 2.93 -15.78
C ARG A 41 20.99 4.05 -16.46
N VAL A 42 21.20 5.18 -15.78
CA VAL A 42 21.92 6.35 -16.31
C VAL A 42 23.36 6.45 -15.81
N GLY A 43 23.86 5.44 -15.10
CA GLY A 43 25.22 5.40 -14.55
C GLY A 43 25.24 5.02 -13.06
N PRO A 44 26.43 4.96 -12.43
CA PRO A 44 26.56 4.63 -11.01
C PRO A 44 25.65 5.52 -10.14
N PHE A 45 24.98 4.93 -9.14
CA PHE A 45 24.02 5.64 -8.31
C PHE A 45 24.61 6.87 -7.61
N ALA A 46 25.86 6.80 -7.14
CA ALA A 46 26.56 7.94 -6.57
C ALA A 46 26.76 9.10 -7.56
N GLU A 47 27.19 8.79 -8.79
CA GLU A 47 27.33 9.79 -9.85
C GLU A 47 25.98 10.40 -10.24
N TYR A 48 24.92 9.58 -10.26
CA TYR A 48 23.57 10.10 -10.46
C TYR A 48 23.20 11.12 -9.38
N MET A 49 23.37 10.78 -8.10
CA MET A 49 23.04 11.68 -6.98
C MET A 49 23.86 12.98 -7.04
N GLU A 50 25.14 12.91 -7.42
CA GLU A 50 25.98 14.10 -7.60
C GLU A 50 25.55 14.97 -8.79
N ARG A 51 25.22 14.36 -9.95
CA ARG A 51 24.67 15.09 -11.11
C ARG A 51 23.32 15.71 -10.76
N TRP A 52 22.48 15.00 -10.02
CA TRP A 52 21.18 15.47 -9.60
C TRP A 52 21.28 16.67 -8.67
N GLY A 53 22.14 16.60 -7.66
CA GLY A 53 22.41 17.71 -6.74
C GLY A 53 22.93 18.97 -7.43
N ARG A 54 23.58 18.83 -8.58
CA ARG A 54 23.99 19.97 -9.45
C ARG A 54 22.85 20.50 -10.32
N ALA A 55 21.94 19.63 -10.77
CA ALA A 55 20.86 19.97 -11.71
C ALA A 55 19.62 20.55 -11.02
N LYS A 56 19.39 20.23 -9.74
CA LYS A 56 18.24 20.68 -8.95
C LYS A 56 18.71 21.47 -7.73
N GLN A 57 17.94 22.49 -7.37
CA GLN A 57 18.11 23.13 -6.06
C GLN A 57 17.71 22.12 -4.98
N THR A 58 18.71 21.49 -4.39
CA THR A 58 18.59 20.62 -3.22
C THR A 58 19.18 21.35 -2.02
N ILE A 59 19.17 20.72 -0.84
CA ILE A 59 19.82 21.28 0.37
C ILE A 59 21.37 21.34 0.22
N GLY A 60 21.92 20.91 -0.92
CA GLY A 60 23.36 20.95 -1.19
C GLY A 60 24.14 19.87 -0.44
N TRP A 61 23.46 18.79 -0.04
CA TRP A 61 24.10 17.67 0.65
C TRP A 61 25.00 16.86 -0.29
N PRO A 62 26.10 16.29 0.25
CA PRO A 62 26.91 15.32 -0.49
C PRO A 62 26.08 14.11 -0.93
N SER A 63 26.45 13.52 -2.08
CA SER A 63 25.78 12.34 -2.65
C SER A 63 25.69 11.16 -1.67
N GLU A 64 26.70 11.04 -0.82
CA GLU A 64 26.85 10.04 0.23
C GLU A 64 25.74 10.13 1.28
N VAL A 65 25.28 11.34 1.60
CA VAL A 65 24.15 11.55 2.52
C VAL A 65 22.87 11.05 1.86
N GLY A 66 22.62 11.39 0.60
CA GLY A 66 21.46 10.89 -0.14
C GLY A 66 21.42 9.37 -0.19
N ILE A 67 22.55 8.73 -0.52
CA ILE A 67 22.69 7.27 -0.51
C ILE A 67 22.40 6.69 0.88
N ALA A 68 22.97 7.28 1.93
CA ALA A 68 22.78 6.82 3.29
C ALA A 68 21.31 6.88 3.73
N LEU A 69 20.56 7.90 3.30
CA LEU A 69 19.13 8.02 3.57
C LEU A 69 18.33 6.88 2.93
N HIS A 70 18.52 6.61 1.64
CA HIS A 70 17.85 5.50 0.95
C HIS A 70 18.20 4.12 1.55
N LEU A 71 19.47 3.91 1.92
CA LEU A 71 19.87 2.67 2.61
C LEU A 71 19.25 2.55 4.01
N ALA A 72 19.10 3.66 4.73
CA ALA A 72 18.40 3.69 5.99
C ALA A 72 16.91 3.36 5.83
N ASP A 73 16.26 3.88 4.78
CA ASP A 73 14.86 3.58 4.46
C ASP A 73 14.66 2.08 4.22
N ILE A 74 15.54 1.45 3.42
CA ILE A 74 15.54 -0.01 3.19
C ILE A 74 15.75 -0.77 4.50
N LEU A 75 16.77 -0.41 5.29
CA LEU A 75 17.09 -1.11 6.54
C LEU A 75 15.92 -1.02 7.52
N ILE A 76 15.35 0.16 7.73
CA ILE A 76 14.25 0.37 8.67
C ILE A 76 13.00 -0.38 8.17
N ALA A 77 12.72 -0.36 6.87
CA ALA A 77 11.61 -1.15 6.31
C ALA A 77 11.78 -2.66 6.57
N VAL A 78 12.99 -3.21 6.41
CA VAL A 78 13.27 -4.61 6.80
C VAL A 78 13.05 -4.83 8.30
N LEU A 79 13.48 -3.90 9.15
CA LEU A 79 13.27 -3.99 10.59
C LEU A 79 11.78 -3.98 10.96
N VAL A 80 10.94 -3.19 10.28
CA VAL A 80 9.47 -3.20 10.48
C VAL A 80 8.85 -4.58 10.18
N LEU A 81 9.41 -5.32 9.23
CA LEU A 81 8.91 -6.66 8.89
C LEU A 81 9.22 -7.71 9.96
N VAL A 82 10.35 -7.58 10.66
CA VAL A 82 10.85 -8.61 11.59
C VAL A 82 10.64 -8.27 13.06
N LEU A 83 10.62 -6.99 13.42
CA LEU A 83 10.50 -6.54 14.81
C LEU A 83 9.06 -6.16 15.18
N PRO A 84 8.65 -6.34 16.45
CA PRO A 84 7.31 -6.00 16.91
C PRO A 84 7.10 -4.50 17.12
N TRP A 85 8.16 -3.68 17.12
CA TRP A 85 8.10 -2.23 17.40
C TRP A 85 7.69 -1.38 16.18
N ARG A 86 6.72 -1.89 15.40
CA ARG A 86 6.41 -1.36 14.07
C ARG A 86 6.08 0.12 14.06
N ARG A 87 5.28 0.61 15.02
CA ARG A 87 4.91 2.03 15.10
C ARG A 87 6.13 2.93 15.32
N ALA A 88 7.01 2.56 16.26
CA ALA A 88 8.22 3.32 16.54
C ALA A 88 9.19 3.29 15.34
N LEU A 89 9.33 2.13 14.69
CA LEU A 89 10.15 1.98 13.50
C LEU A 89 9.61 2.78 12.30
N LEU A 90 8.29 2.86 12.12
CA LEU A 90 7.70 3.73 11.09
C LEU A 90 7.86 5.22 11.42
N CYS A 91 7.77 5.63 12.68
CA CYS A 91 8.13 7.00 13.08
C CYS A 91 9.61 7.29 12.83
N LEU A 92 10.48 6.29 13.04
CA LEU A 92 11.90 6.41 12.72
C LEU A 92 12.13 6.51 11.21
N LEU A 93 11.45 5.69 10.40
CA LEU A 93 11.46 5.73 8.92
C LEU A 93 11.02 7.08 8.38
N ALA A 94 10.11 7.78 9.06
CA ALA A 94 9.63 9.09 8.63
C ALA A 94 10.78 10.10 8.48
N VAL A 95 11.80 10.03 9.32
CA VAL A 95 12.91 11.00 9.30
C VAL A 95 13.78 10.83 8.03
N PRO A 96 14.44 9.69 7.78
CA PRO A 96 15.26 9.53 6.60
C PRO A 96 14.46 9.66 5.30
N PHE A 97 13.22 9.13 5.24
CA PHE A 97 12.38 9.26 4.06
C PHE A 97 12.01 10.72 3.76
N LEU A 98 11.57 11.50 4.75
CA LEU A 98 11.24 12.91 4.50
C LEU A 98 12.49 13.72 4.13
N LEU A 99 13.65 13.42 4.71
CA LEU A 99 14.92 14.04 4.32
C LEU A 99 15.35 13.61 2.91
N SER A 100 15.10 12.36 2.49
CA SER A 100 15.43 11.88 1.15
C SER A 100 14.60 12.59 0.08
N GLN A 101 13.33 12.91 0.37
CA GLN A 101 12.50 13.75 -0.50
C GLN A 101 13.01 15.20 -0.63
N LEU A 102 13.67 15.74 0.40
CA LEU A 102 14.30 17.07 0.32
C LEU A 102 15.65 17.03 -0.44
N ALA A 103 16.36 15.91 -0.35
CA ALA A 103 17.60 15.67 -1.09
C ALA A 103 17.33 15.40 -2.58
N SER A 104 16.22 14.75 -2.90
CA SER A 104 15.77 14.47 -4.26
C SER A 104 14.33 14.91 -4.47
N PRO A 105 14.08 16.23 -4.63
CA PRO A 105 12.76 16.73 -4.95
C PRO A 105 12.49 16.43 -6.44
N GLU A 106 12.18 15.18 -6.75
CA GLU A 106 11.56 14.86 -8.02
C GLU A 106 10.19 15.56 -8.12
N ARG A 107 9.59 15.55 -9.32
CA ARG A 107 8.15 15.83 -9.40
C ARG A 107 7.49 14.83 -8.46
N ILE A 108 6.93 15.30 -7.34
CA ILE A 108 6.46 14.44 -6.27
C ILE A 108 5.45 13.46 -6.86
N ALA A 109 5.89 12.23 -7.09
CA ALA A 109 5.04 11.19 -7.63
C ALA A 109 3.92 10.91 -6.62
N SER A 110 2.76 10.49 -7.09
CA SER A 110 1.61 10.26 -6.21
C SER A 110 1.90 9.27 -5.09
N HIS A 111 2.77 8.27 -5.33
CA HIS A 111 3.21 7.34 -4.29
C HIS A 111 4.13 8.00 -3.24
N ASN A 112 5.07 8.86 -3.64
CA ASN A 112 5.92 9.60 -2.69
C ASN A 112 5.08 10.49 -1.77
N SER A 113 4.11 11.21 -2.33
CA SER A 113 3.16 12.01 -1.55
C SER A 113 2.38 11.16 -0.55
N LEU A 114 1.93 9.98 -0.96
CA LEU A 114 1.18 9.06 -0.08
C LEU A 114 2.07 8.54 1.07
N MET A 115 3.30 8.11 0.76
CA MET A 115 4.26 7.66 1.78
C MET A 115 4.62 8.78 2.75
N ALA A 116 5.03 9.93 2.23
CA ALA A 116 5.38 11.10 3.01
C ALA A 116 4.21 11.55 3.89
N GLY A 117 2.99 11.56 3.35
CA GLY A 117 1.78 11.87 4.11
C GLY A 117 1.54 10.89 5.27
N ALA A 118 1.69 9.58 5.04
CA ALA A 118 1.49 8.57 6.08
C ALA A 118 2.54 8.70 7.19
N LEU A 119 3.80 8.85 6.80
CA LEU A 119 4.93 9.02 7.71
C LEU A 119 4.82 10.34 8.49
N ALA A 120 4.34 11.42 7.86
CA ALA A 120 4.06 12.68 8.54
C ALA A 120 2.93 12.56 9.57
N VAL A 121 1.83 11.89 9.24
CA VAL A 121 0.74 11.61 10.20
C VAL A 121 1.27 10.84 11.41
N LEU A 122 2.08 9.80 11.17
CA LEU A 122 2.68 9.00 12.24
C LEU A 122 3.64 9.81 13.11
N LEU A 123 4.50 10.62 12.50
CA LEU A 123 5.47 11.44 13.21
C LEU A 123 4.78 12.50 14.05
N VAL A 124 3.84 13.27 13.48
CA VAL A 124 3.12 14.34 14.17
C VAL A 124 2.33 13.79 15.36
N LEU A 125 1.54 12.73 15.16
CA LEU A 125 0.76 12.12 16.24
C LEU A 125 1.64 11.42 17.27
N GLY A 126 2.77 10.83 16.85
CA GLY A 126 3.76 10.25 17.75
C GLY A 126 4.43 11.30 18.64
N VAL A 127 4.80 12.45 18.08
CA VAL A 127 5.35 13.58 18.84
C VAL A 127 4.31 14.13 19.81
N ALA A 128 3.06 14.34 19.36
CA ALA A 128 1.98 14.81 20.23
C ALA A 128 1.74 13.86 21.43
N GLU A 129 1.77 12.55 21.18
CA GLU A 129 1.69 11.54 22.24
C GLU A 129 2.86 11.61 23.23
N ILE A 130 4.10 11.82 22.74
CA ILE A 130 5.28 11.98 23.61
C ILE A 130 5.16 13.25 24.47
N VAL A 131 4.68 14.36 23.88
CA VAL A 131 4.49 15.63 24.60
C VAL A 131 3.43 15.48 25.69
N GLU A 132 2.27 14.90 25.39
CA GLU A 132 1.22 14.64 26.39
C GLU A 132 1.75 13.77 27.55
N ARG A 133 2.50 12.70 27.21
CA ARG A 133 3.16 11.82 28.19
C ARG A 133 4.16 12.57 29.08
N ALA A 134 4.91 13.52 28.52
CA ALA A 134 5.92 14.28 29.24
C ALA A 134 5.30 15.39 30.13
N SER A 135 4.16 15.96 29.72
CA SER A 135 3.46 16.99 30.50
C SER A 135 2.68 16.43 31.69
N TRP A 136 2.39 15.12 31.69
CA TRP A 136 1.55 14.51 32.70
C TRP A 136 2.30 14.27 34.03
N ARG A 137 1.96 15.02 35.08
CA ARG A 137 2.55 14.90 36.42
C ARG A 137 1.52 14.49 37.49
N GLY A 138 0.87 13.34 37.30
CA GLY A 138 0.19 12.65 38.41
C GLY A 138 -1.33 12.74 38.49
N GLU A 139 -2.04 13.23 37.45
CA GLU A 139 -3.50 13.08 37.37
C GLU A 139 -3.90 11.63 37.01
N SER A 140 -5.13 11.23 37.35
CA SER A 140 -5.61 9.86 37.17
C SER A 140 -5.66 9.43 35.69
N ASP A 141 -5.22 8.20 35.39
CA ASP A 141 -5.16 7.56 34.04
C ASP A 141 -6.47 7.57 33.21
N ARG A 142 -7.59 8.08 33.75
CA ARG A 142 -8.94 7.98 33.16
C ARG A 142 -9.21 8.90 31.96
N GLU A 143 -8.38 9.92 31.72
CA GLU A 143 -8.63 10.92 30.65
C GLU A 143 -7.58 10.94 29.54
N ARG A 144 -6.80 9.85 29.38
CA ARG A 144 -5.73 9.84 28.39
C ARG A 144 -6.26 9.79 26.96
N THR A 145 -5.71 10.63 26.09
CA THR A 145 -6.05 10.63 24.66
C THR A 145 -5.68 9.30 24.01
N ASP A 146 -6.61 8.71 23.26
CA ASP A 146 -6.35 7.51 22.44
C ASP A 146 -5.65 7.87 21.12
N TRP A 147 -4.36 8.21 21.21
CA TRP A 147 -3.51 8.53 20.06
C TRP A 147 -3.44 7.42 19.02
N TYR A 148 -3.66 6.19 19.44
CA TYR A 148 -3.64 5.05 18.54
C TYR A 148 -4.84 5.09 17.61
N SER A 149 -6.05 5.30 18.14
CA SER A 149 -7.25 5.50 17.33
C SER A 149 -7.12 6.72 16.42
N TRP A 150 -6.56 7.83 16.90
CA TRP A 150 -6.28 9.00 16.05
C TRP A 150 -5.33 8.68 14.89
N THR A 151 -4.30 7.86 15.12
CA THR A 151 -3.38 7.41 14.07
C THR A 151 -4.12 6.61 12.99
N LEU A 152 -4.95 5.65 13.40
CA LEU A 152 -5.75 4.85 12.46
C LEU A 152 -6.73 5.72 11.66
N ILE A 153 -7.38 6.68 12.31
CA ILE A 153 -8.31 7.64 11.68
C ILE A 153 -7.56 8.49 10.66
N GLY A 154 -6.42 9.08 11.06
CA GLY A 154 -5.61 9.95 10.20
C GLY A 154 -5.13 9.22 8.94
N LEU A 155 -4.60 8.01 9.09
CA LEU A 155 -4.16 7.19 7.96
C LEU A 155 -5.32 6.76 7.06
N SER A 156 -6.48 6.41 7.62
CA SER A 156 -7.68 6.07 6.84
C SER A 156 -8.16 7.26 5.99
N TRP A 157 -8.18 8.46 6.57
CA TRP A 157 -8.53 9.68 5.85
C TRP A 157 -7.52 10.04 4.77
N LEU A 158 -6.21 9.86 5.03
CA LEU A 158 -5.19 10.06 4.02
C LEU A 158 -5.43 9.16 2.78
N CYS A 159 -5.71 7.87 3.00
CA CYS A 159 -6.06 6.95 1.92
C CYS A 159 -7.29 7.42 1.12
N ALA A 160 -8.34 7.82 1.83
CA ALA A 160 -9.57 8.30 1.20
C ALA A 160 -9.36 9.57 0.37
N LEU A 161 -8.64 10.55 0.91
CA LEU A 161 -8.28 11.78 0.22
C LEU A 161 -7.42 11.50 -1.01
N THR A 162 -6.51 10.51 -0.93
CA THR A 162 -5.69 10.08 -2.06
C THR A 162 -6.54 9.55 -3.21
N TYR A 163 -7.55 8.72 -2.92
CA TYR A 163 -8.49 8.24 -3.95
C TYR A 163 -9.34 9.36 -4.54
N ILE A 164 -9.87 10.26 -3.70
CA ILE A 164 -10.64 11.42 -4.16
C ILE A 164 -9.77 12.29 -5.09
N PHE A 165 -8.55 12.59 -4.68
CA PHE A 165 -7.60 13.35 -5.48
C PHE A 165 -7.26 12.63 -6.80
N ALA A 166 -7.04 11.31 -6.76
CA ALA A 166 -6.77 10.52 -7.96
C ALA A 166 -7.93 10.57 -8.96
N ALA A 167 -9.18 10.48 -8.48
CA ALA A 167 -10.36 10.61 -9.31
C ALA A 167 -10.45 12.01 -9.95
N PHE A 168 -10.25 13.07 -9.16
CA PHE A 168 -10.24 14.45 -9.66
C PHE A 168 -9.11 14.71 -10.68
N HIS A 169 -7.90 14.23 -10.42
CA HIS A 169 -6.76 14.40 -11.32
C HIS A 169 -6.97 13.73 -12.68
N LYS A 170 -7.73 12.62 -12.70
CA LYS A 170 -8.14 11.94 -13.94
C LYS A 170 -9.20 12.69 -14.74
N LEU A 171 -9.85 13.71 -14.19
CA LEU A 171 -10.75 14.62 -14.94
C LEU A 171 -10.00 15.60 -15.84
N SER A 172 -8.67 15.50 -15.94
CA SER A 172 -7.89 16.32 -16.86
C SER A 172 -8.15 15.97 -18.33
N PRO A 173 -8.16 16.95 -19.25
CA PRO A 173 -8.44 16.72 -20.68
C PRO A 173 -7.50 15.71 -21.34
N THR A 174 -6.26 15.60 -20.86
CA THR A 174 -5.27 14.66 -21.37
C THR A 174 -5.60 13.20 -21.06
N VAL A 175 -6.23 12.94 -19.91
CA VAL A 175 -6.64 11.59 -19.48
C VAL A 175 -7.96 11.17 -20.14
N PHE A 176 -8.85 12.14 -20.43
CA PHE A 176 -10.13 11.94 -21.11
C PHE A 176 -10.04 11.69 -22.63
N TRP A 177 -8.84 11.54 -23.17
CA TRP A 177 -8.59 11.18 -24.57
C TRP A 177 -8.08 9.74 -24.68
N PRO A 178 -8.91 8.76 -25.11
CA PRO A 178 -8.55 7.34 -25.07
C PRO A 178 -7.19 6.98 -25.71
N PRO A 179 -6.78 7.55 -26.85
CA PRO A 179 -5.48 7.25 -27.46
C PRO A 179 -4.27 7.62 -26.60
N ARG A 180 -4.43 8.53 -25.62
CA ARG A 180 -3.38 9.00 -24.68
C ARG A 180 -3.67 8.62 -23.22
N SER A 181 -4.70 7.82 -22.99
CA SER A 181 -5.12 7.52 -21.63
C SER A 181 -4.29 6.41 -21.02
N GLN A 182 -3.69 6.67 -19.86
CA GLN A 182 -2.84 5.71 -19.15
C GLN A 182 -3.56 4.39 -18.84
N ILE A 183 -4.86 4.41 -18.56
CA ILE A 183 -5.63 3.18 -18.33
C ILE A 183 -5.77 2.35 -19.61
N VAL A 184 -5.89 2.99 -20.78
CA VAL A 184 -5.96 2.28 -22.06
C VAL A 184 -4.60 1.67 -22.38
N ASP A 185 -3.51 2.39 -22.14
CA ASP A 185 -2.14 1.87 -22.32
C ASP A 185 -1.80 0.76 -21.31
N LEU A 186 -2.45 0.74 -20.14
CA LEU A 186 -2.36 -0.35 -19.17
C LEU A 186 -3.13 -1.61 -19.63
N VAL A 187 -4.36 -1.43 -20.12
CA VAL A 187 -5.28 -2.55 -20.43
C VAL A 187 -5.06 -3.14 -21.82
N ALA A 188 -4.70 -2.33 -22.82
CA ALA A 188 -4.53 -2.81 -24.19
C ALA A 188 -3.47 -3.92 -24.34
N PRO A 189 -2.29 -3.87 -23.68
CA PRO A 189 -1.33 -4.97 -23.71
C PRO A 189 -1.89 -6.27 -23.15
N LEU A 190 -2.71 -6.21 -22.10
CA LEU A 190 -3.34 -7.38 -21.49
C LEU A 190 -4.39 -7.99 -22.43
N LEU A 191 -5.23 -7.16 -23.05
CA LEU A 191 -6.23 -7.63 -24.02
C LEU A 191 -5.60 -8.14 -25.32
N ARG A 192 -4.42 -7.63 -25.70
CA ARG A 192 -3.65 -8.14 -26.84
C ARG A 192 -3.22 -9.59 -26.64
N LEU A 193 -2.98 -10.04 -25.40
CA LEU A 193 -2.72 -11.45 -25.09
C LEU A 193 -3.93 -12.35 -25.42
N LEU A 194 -5.13 -11.77 -25.48
CA LEU A 194 -6.39 -12.43 -25.87
C LEU A 194 -6.74 -12.19 -27.36
N GLY A 195 -5.83 -11.63 -28.15
CA GLY A 195 -6.04 -11.35 -29.57
C GLY A 195 -6.82 -10.06 -29.87
N VAL A 196 -7.08 -9.20 -28.89
CA VAL A 196 -7.77 -7.93 -29.09
C VAL A 196 -6.79 -6.86 -29.58
N PRO A 197 -6.98 -6.24 -30.77
CA PRO A 197 -6.11 -5.17 -31.25
C PRO A 197 -6.20 -3.91 -30.39
N ARG A 198 -5.09 -3.16 -30.27
CA ARG A 198 -5.06 -1.89 -29.51
C ARG A 198 -6.12 -0.90 -30.02
N ASP A 199 -6.29 -0.78 -31.34
CA ASP A 199 -7.26 0.15 -31.92
C ASP A 199 -8.70 -0.19 -31.51
N TRP A 200 -9.00 -1.49 -31.35
CA TRP A 200 -10.29 -1.92 -30.82
C TRP A 200 -10.46 -1.50 -29.36
N THR A 201 -9.44 -1.69 -28.51
CA THR A 201 -9.46 -1.21 -27.12
C THR A 201 -9.67 0.29 -27.05
N VAL A 202 -8.93 1.07 -27.85
CA VAL A 202 -9.02 2.54 -27.89
C VAL A 202 -10.43 2.98 -28.32
N ASN A 203 -10.96 2.41 -29.41
CA ASN A 203 -12.21 2.88 -30.02
C ASN A 203 -13.48 2.42 -29.28
N TYR A 204 -13.47 1.22 -28.68
CA TYR A 204 -14.67 0.62 -28.07
C TYR A 204 -14.62 0.55 -26.55
N LEU A 205 -13.43 0.35 -25.95
CA LEU A 205 -13.27 0.26 -24.50
C LEU A 205 -12.67 1.52 -23.87
N GLY A 206 -12.14 2.44 -24.67
CA GLY A 206 -11.43 3.63 -24.20
C GLY A 206 -12.20 4.41 -23.14
N TYR A 207 -13.39 4.91 -23.51
CA TYR A 207 -14.25 5.63 -22.58
C TYR A 207 -14.74 4.77 -21.41
N PRO A 208 -15.26 3.52 -21.62
CA PRO A 208 -15.60 2.64 -20.51
C PRO A 208 -14.47 2.45 -19.47
N LEU A 209 -13.23 2.29 -19.91
CA LEU A 209 -12.07 2.14 -19.03
C LEU A 209 -11.77 3.43 -18.25
N ILE A 210 -11.84 4.59 -18.90
CA ILE A 210 -11.63 5.91 -18.27
C ILE A 210 -12.72 6.16 -17.22
N TYR A 211 -14.00 6.10 -17.62
CA TYR A 211 -15.11 6.34 -16.71
C TYR A 211 -15.17 5.31 -15.59
N GLY A 212 -14.94 4.03 -15.89
CA GLY A 212 -14.88 2.97 -14.89
C GLY A 212 -13.80 3.22 -13.85
N THR A 213 -12.63 3.70 -14.26
CA THR A 213 -11.54 4.07 -13.35
C THR A 213 -11.92 5.25 -12.45
N VAL A 214 -12.47 6.32 -13.03
CA VAL A 214 -12.89 7.51 -12.27
C VAL A 214 -13.99 7.16 -11.26
N ILE A 215 -15.00 6.41 -11.69
CA ILE A 215 -16.10 5.97 -10.83
C ILE A 215 -15.55 5.11 -9.69
N LEU A 216 -14.70 4.14 -10.00
CA LEU A 216 -14.16 3.25 -8.98
C LEU A 216 -13.34 4.03 -7.94
N GLU A 217 -12.44 4.91 -8.36
CA GLU A 217 -11.64 5.72 -7.43
C GLU A 217 -12.52 6.66 -6.58
N ALA A 218 -13.59 7.23 -7.15
CA ALA A 218 -14.52 8.07 -6.39
C ALA A 218 -15.38 7.28 -5.39
N VAL A 219 -15.78 6.05 -5.75
CA VAL A 219 -16.67 5.21 -4.95
C VAL A 219 -15.92 4.40 -3.88
N LEU A 220 -14.66 4.05 -4.12
CA LEU A 220 -13.85 3.23 -3.20
C LEU A 220 -13.81 3.78 -1.76
N PRO A 221 -13.56 5.07 -1.51
CA PRO A 221 -13.62 5.63 -0.16
C PRO A 221 -14.96 5.40 0.53
N LEU A 222 -16.07 5.55 -0.19
CA LEU A 222 -17.41 5.33 0.35
C LEU A 222 -17.61 3.86 0.76
N LEU A 223 -17.18 2.94 -0.09
CA LEU A 223 -17.23 1.50 0.21
C LEU A 223 -16.35 1.12 1.40
N LEU A 224 -15.16 1.71 1.52
CA LEU A 224 -14.22 1.44 2.60
C LEU A 224 -14.68 2.01 3.95
N PHE A 225 -15.32 3.18 3.97
CA PHE A 225 -15.86 3.74 5.21
C PHE A 225 -17.15 3.06 5.65
N TRP A 226 -18.02 2.68 4.71
CA TRP A 226 -19.33 2.11 5.03
C TRP A 226 -19.22 0.65 5.48
N ARG A 227 -19.49 0.42 6.77
CA ARG A 227 -19.34 -0.88 7.46
C ARG A 227 -19.83 -2.12 6.68
N PRO A 228 -21.03 -2.11 6.05
CA PRO A 228 -21.53 -3.28 5.33
C PRO A 228 -20.75 -3.62 4.07
N THR A 229 -20.07 -2.64 3.46
CA THR A 229 -19.44 -2.78 2.14
C THR A 229 -17.91 -2.80 2.20
N ARG A 230 -17.29 -2.68 3.39
CA ARG A 230 -15.83 -2.57 3.53
C ARG A 230 -15.04 -3.69 2.89
N LEU A 231 -15.49 -4.94 3.05
CA LEU A 231 -14.83 -6.10 2.43
C LEU A 231 -14.93 -6.06 0.90
N VAL A 232 -16.06 -5.58 0.37
CA VAL A 232 -16.25 -5.37 -1.06
C VAL A 232 -15.32 -4.25 -1.54
N GLY A 233 -15.21 -3.14 -0.79
CA GLY A 233 -14.26 -2.06 -1.06
C GLY A 233 -12.82 -2.55 -1.08
N CYS A 234 -12.40 -3.35 -0.09
CA CYS A 234 -11.05 -3.94 -0.04
C CYS A 234 -10.79 -4.85 -1.24
N PHE A 235 -11.76 -5.70 -1.60
CA PHE A 235 -11.64 -6.59 -2.76
C PHE A 235 -11.56 -5.81 -4.06
N LEU A 236 -12.50 -4.88 -4.32
CA LEU A 236 -12.55 -4.10 -5.55
C LEU A 236 -11.29 -3.25 -5.72
N GLY A 237 -10.83 -2.62 -4.64
CA GLY A 237 -9.59 -1.85 -4.66
C GLY A 237 -8.37 -2.72 -4.97
N LEU A 238 -8.27 -3.90 -4.36
CA LEU A 238 -7.18 -4.84 -4.62
C LEU A 238 -7.23 -5.37 -6.06
N ALA A 239 -8.41 -5.75 -6.54
CA ALA A 239 -8.63 -6.21 -7.90
C ALA A 239 -8.31 -5.12 -8.95
N PHE A 240 -8.55 -3.86 -8.62
CA PHE A 240 -8.21 -2.72 -9.47
C PHE A 240 -6.70 -2.47 -9.56
N HIS A 241 -5.97 -2.71 -8.47
CA HIS A 241 -4.52 -2.52 -8.41
C HIS A 241 -3.70 -3.69 -8.95
N LEU A 242 -4.24 -4.93 -8.95
CA LEU A 242 -3.54 -6.11 -9.48
C LEU A 242 -3.08 -5.96 -10.95
N PRO A 243 -3.90 -5.45 -11.90
CA PRO A 243 -3.43 -5.20 -13.27
C PRO A 243 -2.24 -4.24 -13.36
N GLN A 244 -2.19 -3.22 -12.51
CA GLN A 244 -1.05 -2.28 -12.46
C GLN A 244 0.23 -3.00 -12.04
N MET A 245 0.13 -3.82 -10.99
CA MET A 245 1.24 -4.66 -10.52
C MET A 245 1.69 -5.66 -11.58
N ALA A 246 0.75 -6.28 -12.32
CA ALA A 246 1.06 -7.21 -13.40
C ALA A 246 1.86 -6.55 -14.55
N MET A 247 1.74 -5.23 -14.68
CA MET A 247 2.46 -4.42 -15.66
C MET A 247 3.78 -3.83 -15.11
N GLY A 248 4.19 -4.24 -13.91
CA GLY A 248 5.43 -3.81 -13.27
C GLY A 248 5.33 -2.51 -12.47
N VAL A 249 4.14 -1.92 -12.33
CA VAL A 249 3.90 -0.73 -11.50
C VAL A 249 3.52 -1.19 -10.09
N LEU A 250 4.42 -1.07 -9.11
CA LEU A 250 4.25 -1.70 -7.79
C LEU A 250 4.21 -0.77 -6.60
N ASP A 251 5.01 0.30 -6.65
CA ASP A 251 5.14 1.29 -5.60
C ASP A 251 3.76 1.75 -5.11
N PHE A 252 3.00 2.45 -5.95
CA PHE A 252 1.69 2.97 -5.61
C PHE A 252 0.68 1.86 -5.26
N PRO A 253 0.50 0.80 -6.08
CA PRO A 253 -0.44 -0.29 -5.76
C PRO A 253 -0.19 -0.98 -4.43
N THR A 254 1.07 -1.25 -4.09
CA THR A 254 1.42 -1.91 -2.83
C THR A 254 1.16 -0.97 -1.65
N LEU A 255 1.56 0.29 -1.78
CA LEU A 255 1.39 1.30 -0.74
C LEU A 255 -0.07 1.60 -0.45
N ILE A 256 -0.91 1.79 -1.48
CA ILE A 256 -2.33 2.11 -1.26
C ILE A 256 -3.10 0.93 -0.65
N VAL A 257 -2.78 -0.30 -1.06
CA VAL A 257 -3.35 -1.53 -0.47
C VAL A 257 -2.96 -1.69 1.00
N ALA A 258 -1.80 -1.16 1.42
CA ALA A 258 -1.38 -1.17 2.82
C ALA A 258 -2.40 -0.49 3.75
N PHE A 259 -3.17 0.48 3.27
CA PHE A 259 -4.15 1.20 4.08
C PHE A 259 -5.45 0.43 4.31
N TYR A 260 -5.74 -0.62 3.53
CA TYR A 260 -7.03 -1.30 3.58
C TYR A 260 -7.35 -1.96 4.94
N PRO A 261 -6.40 -2.59 5.64
CA PRO A 261 -6.62 -3.11 6.99
C PRO A 261 -7.14 -2.07 7.99
N LEU A 262 -6.82 -0.78 7.79
CA LEU A 262 -7.25 0.32 8.68
C LEU A 262 -8.76 0.54 8.67
N PHE A 263 -9.42 0.20 7.55
CA PHE A 263 -10.87 0.33 7.40
C PHE A 263 -11.62 -0.84 8.06
N LEU A 264 -10.98 -2.00 8.25
CA LEU A 264 -11.62 -3.17 8.85
C LEU A 264 -11.96 -2.93 10.32
N SER A 265 -12.99 -3.61 10.83
CA SER A 265 -13.07 -3.82 12.27
C SER A 265 -11.93 -4.73 12.75
N LEU A 266 -11.58 -4.67 14.04
CA LEU A 266 -10.55 -5.57 14.59
C LEU A 266 -10.95 -7.05 14.45
N GLU A 267 -12.23 -7.36 14.58
CA GLU A 267 -12.77 -8.69 14.35
C GLU A 267 -12.64 -9.12 12.89
N GLU A 268 -12.89 -8.22 11.94
CA GLU A 268 -12.72 -8.47 10.51
C GLU A 268 -11.25 -8.70 10.15
N ALA A 269 -10.33 -7.91 10.70
CA ALA A 269 -8.90 -8.10 10.51
C ALA A 269 -8.43 -9.46 11.04
N ARG A 270 -8.85 -9.83 12.27
CA ARG A 270 -8.56 -11.16 12.85
C ARG A 270 -9.15 -12.28 12.00
N ALA A 271 -10.40 -12.11 11.55
CA ALA A 271 -11.09 -13.07 10.70
C ALA A 271 -10.38 -13.26 9.35
N LEU A 272 -9.88 -12.18 8.74
CA LEU A 272 -9.11 -12.22 7.50
C LEU A 272 -7.80 -12.97 7.70
N VAL A 273 -7.00 -12.58 8.69
CA VAL A 273 -5.72 -13.25 9.00
C VAL A 273 -5.93 -14.74 9.30
N GLY A 274 -6.92 -15.08 10.12
CA GLY A 274 -7.26 -16.48 10.39
C GLY A 274 -7.58 -17.27 9.11
N ARG A 275 -8.28 -16.67 8.14
CA ARG A 275 -8.60 -17.31 6.84
C ARG A 275 -7.40 -17.43 5.88
N LEU A 276 -6.42 -16.54 6.02
CA LEU A 276 -5.16 -16.58 5.27
C LEU A 276 -4.20 -17.62 5.84
N LEU A 277 -4.20 -17.82 7.17
CA LEU A 277 -3.34 -18.80 7.83
C LEU A 277 -3.89 -20.24 7.78
N VAL A 278 -5.21 -20.40 7.66
CA VAL A 278 -5.82 -21.72 7.45
C VAL A 278 -5.51 -22.21 6.04
N TRP A 279 -5.16 -23.50 5.93
CA TRP A 279 -4.89 -24.18 4.66
C TRP A 279 -5.96 -23.86 3.60
N PRO A 280 -5.57 -23.38 2.41
CA PRO A 280 -6.51 -23.08 1.36
C PRO A 280 -7.24 -24.33 0.86
N SER A 281 -8.51 -24.15 0.50
CA SER A 281 -9.21 -25.15 -0.29
C SER A 281 -8.48 -25.37 -1.61
N ILE A 282 -8.59 -26.58 -2.18
CA ILE A 282 -7.95 -26.92 -3.45
C ILE A 282 -8.32 -25.91 -4.56
N PRO A 283 -9.59 -25.49 -4.75
CA PRO A 283 -9.92 -24.48 -5.74
C PRO A 283 -9.18 -23.16 -5.52
N ARG A 284 -9.07 -22.69 -4.26
CA ARG A 284 -8.35 -21.45 -3.94
C ARG A 284 -6.86 -21.59 -4.24
N LEU A 285 -6.25 -22.73 -3.91
CA LEU A 285 -4.83 -23.00 -4.19
C LEU A 285 -4.56 -23.01 -5.70
N VAL A 286 -5.38 -23.72 -6.48
CA VAL A 286 -5.28 -23.78 -7.94
C VAL A 286 -5.46 -22.39 -8.54
N SER A 287 -6.47 -21.63 -8.12
CA SER A 287 -6.69 -20.27 -8.59
C SER A 287 -5.54 -19.33 -8.23
N THR A 288 -4.98 -19.42 -7.00
CA THR A 288 -3.78 -18.65 -6.62
C THR A 288 -2.59 -19.01 -7.50
N ALA A 289 -2.34 -20.29 -7.76
CA ALA A 289 -1.22 -20.73 -8.58
C ALA A 289 -1.37 -20.28 -10.04
N VAL A 290 -2.57 -20.42 -10.63
CA VAL A 290 -2.84 -20.02 -12.02
C VAL A 290 -2.77 -18.52 -12.19
N LEU A 291 -3.51 -17.75 -11.39
CA LEU A 291 -3.56 -16.29 -11.51
C LEU A 291 -2.24 -15.65 -11.07
N GLY A 292 -1.64 -16.16 -9.99
CA GLY A 292 -0.33 -15.71 -9.52
C GLY A 292 0.77 -15.99 -10.53
N GLY A 293 0.84 -17.22 -11.05
CA GLY A 293 1.81 -17.61 -12.09
C GLY A 293 1.64 -16.80 -13.38
N ALA A 294 0.40 -16.63 -13.86
CA ALA A 294 0.12 -15.79 -15.02
C ALA A 294 0.56 -14.33 -14.82
N GLY A 295 0.31 -13.77 -13.63
CA GLY A 295 0.77 -12.42 -13.30
C GLY A 295 2.28 -12.30 -13.22
N VAL A 296 2.98 -13.25 -12.59
CA VAL A 296 4.46 -13.28 -12.57
C VAL A 296 5.04 -13.33 -13.99
N VAL A 297 4.43 -14.12 -14.88
CA VAL A 297 4.82 -14.15 -16.30
C VAL A 297 4.57 -12.79 -16.96
N ALA A 298 3.41 -12.16 -16.73
CA ALA A 298 3.10 -10.83 -17.26
C ALA A 298 4.13 -9.79 -16.80
N ILE A 299 4.48 -9.79 -15.50
CA ILE A 299 5.50 -8.92 -14.92
C ILE A 299 6.85 -9.13 -15.60
N SER A 300 7.29 -10.39 -15.74
CA SER A 300 8.59 -10.70 -16.35
C SER A 300 8.71 -10.23 -17.79
N ARG A 301 7.57 -10.00 -18.46
CA ARG A 301 7.46 -9.52 -19.83
C ARG A 301 7.11 -8.04 -19.92
N ALA A 302 6.80 -7.39 -18.81
CA ALA A 302 6.45 -5.99 -18.80
C ALA A 302 7.68 -5.13 -19.14
N ALA A 303 7.45 -4.07 -19.91
CA ALA A 303 8.54 -3.23 -20.43
C ALA A 303 9.37 -2.59 -19.31
N GLN A 304 8.73 -2.21 -18.20
CA GLN A 304 9.40 -1.55 -17.08
C GLN A 304 10.41 -2.50 -16.38
N PRO A 305 10.03 -3.69 -15.87
CA PRO A 305 10.99 -4.66 -15.35
C PRO A 305 12.10 -5.04 -16.33
N LEU A 306 11.76 -5.28 -17.60
CA LEU A 306 12.76 -5.58 -18.64
C LEU A 306 13.77 -4.43 -18.80
N ALA A 307 13.29 -3.19 -18.80
CA ALA A 307 14.14 -2.01 -18.90
C ALA A 307 15.01 -1.81 -17.65
N LEU A 308 14.55 -2.22 -16.47
CA LEU A 308 15.31 -2.17 -15.22
C LEU A 308 16.44 -3.21 -15.20
N TYR A 309 16.16 -4.43 -15.65
CA TYR A 309 17.09 -5.54 -15.46
C TYR A 309 18.11 -5.71 -16.59
N SER A 310 17.77 -5.28 -17.81
CA SER A 310 18.63 -5.45 -18.99
C SER A 310 19.87 -4.55 -19.00
N SER A 311 19.89 -3.46 -18.23
CA SER A 311 20.99 -2.49 -18.21
C SER A 311 21.93 -2.64 -17.01
N SER A 312 21.83 -3.73 -16.25
CA SER A 312 22.49 -3.84 -14.95
C SER A 312 24.01 -4.13 -15.02
N ARG A 313 24.85 -3.38 -14.28
CA ARG A 313 26.31 -3.54 -14.12
C ARG A 313 26.71 -3.62 -12.63
N GLY A 314 27.49 -4.62 -12.21
CA GLY A 314 28.08 -4.65 -10.85
C GLY A 314 27.20 -5.36 -9.79
N LEU A 315 26.92 -4.73 -8.64
CA LEU A 315 26.04 -5.29 -7.56
C LEU A 315 24.55 -5.38 -7.97
N GLU A 316 24.24 -4.85 -9.14
CA GLU A 316 22.90 -4.66 -9.70
C GLU A 316 22.13 -5.97 -9.97
N PRO A 317 22.74 -7.10 -10.39
CA PRO A 317 22.01 -8.35 -10.57
C PRO A 317 21.39 -8.89 -9.27
N VAL A 318 22.05 -8.66 -8.13
CA VAL A 318 21.53 -9.08 -6.82
C VAL A 318 20.32 -8.24 -6.45
N LEU A 319 20.40 -6.91 -6.54
CA LEU A 319 19.27 -6.01 -6.28
C LEU A 319 18.11 -6.27 -7.25
N ALA A 320 18.40 -6.46 -8.54
CA ALA A 320 17.41 -6.81 -9.55
C ALA A 320 16.72 -8.15 -9.24
N SER A 321 17.47 -9.15 -8.78
CA SER A 321 16.92 -10.45 -8.38
C SER A 321 16.06 -10.33 -7.13
N VAL A 322 16.52 -9.61 -6.11
CA VAL A 322 15.78 -9.35 -4.87
C VAL A 322 14.47 -8.62 -5.19
N HIS A 323 14.53 -7.56 -6.00
CA HIS A 323 13.35 -6.81 -6.44
C HIS A 323 12.38 -7.70 -7.24
N SER A 324 12.88 -8.50 -8.18
CA SER A 324 12.06 -9.44 -8.97
C SER A 324 11.36 -10.49 -8.11
N ILE A 325 12.05 -11.05 -7.11
CA ILE A 325 11.48 -12.02 -6.18
C ILE A 325 10.43 -11.35 -5.30
N LEU A 326 10.76 -10.20 -4.70
CA LEU A 326 9.85 -9.43 -3.86
C LEU A 326 8.56 -9.09 -4.63
N LEU A 327 8.70 -8.70 -5.89
CA LEU A 327 7.60 -8.42 -6.80
C LEU A 327 6.70 -9.65 -6.99
N GLY A 328 7.28 -10.77 -7.43
CA GLY A 328 6.51 -11.98 -7.70
C GLY A 328 5.78 -12.49 -6.45
N VAL A 329 6.46 -12.49 -5.30
CA VAL A 329 5.87 -12.89 -4.01
C VAL A 329 4.73 -11.94 -3.61
N THR A 330 4.93 -10.62 -3.70
CA THR A 330 3.89 -9.64 -3.35
C THR A 330 2.64 -9.83 -4.21
N PHE A 331 2.83 -10.01 -5.52
CA PHE A 331 1.73 -10.24 -6.46
C PHE A 331 0.93 -11.51 -6.11
N ILE A 332 1.61 -12.64 -5.88
CA ILE A 332 0.97 -13.91 -5.52
C ILE A 332 0.20 -13.78 -4.20
N LEU A 333 0.79 -13.13 -3.20
CA LEU A 333 0.13 -12.88 -1.92
C LEU A 333 -1.13 -12.03 -2.10
N PHE A 334 -1.08 -10.99 -2.92
CA PHE A 334 -2.24 -10.13 -3.17
C PHE A 334 -3.34 -10.86 -3.94
N VAL A 335 -3.01 -11.70 -4.91
CA VAL A 335 -3.97 -12.62 -5.54
C VAL A 335 -4.61 -13.54 -4.50
N HIS A 336 -3.81 -14.10 -3.58
CA HIS A 336 -4.33 -14.97 -2.53
C HIS A 336 -5.27 -14.23 -1.56
N VAL A 337 -4.95 -13.00 -1.19
CA VAL A 337 -5.81 -12.13 -0.37
C VAL A 337 -7.10 -11.81 -1.10
N ALA A 338 -7.04 -11.41 -2.38
CA ALA A 338 -8.23 -11.13 -3.19
C ALA A 338 -9.18 -12.33 -3.26
N LEU A 339 -8.66 -13.52 -3.56
CA LEU A 339 -9.47 -14.76 -3.59
C LEU A 339 -10.05 -15.11 -2.23
N THR A 340 -9.32 -14.83 -1.14
CA THR A 340 -9.82 -15.03 0.22
C THR A 340 -10.96 -14.07 0.56
N LEU A 341 -10.87 -12.80 0.14
CA LEU A 341 -11.95 -11.83 0.30
C LEU A 341 -13.20 -12.23 -0.49
N VAL A 342 -13.05 -12.72 -1.73
CA VAL A 342 -14.17 -13.24 -2.54
C VAL A 342 -14.85 -14.41 -1.84
N ALA A 343 -14.08 -15.42 -1.44
CA ALA A 343 -14.63 -16.60 -0.76
C ALA A 343 -15.33 -16.22 0.55
N TRP A 344 -14.80 -15.21 1.27
CA TRP A 344 -15.43 -14.70 2.48
C TRP A 344 -16.74 -13.96 2.20
N GLY A 345 -16.76 -13.08 1.18
CA GLY A 345 -17.97 -12.36 0.76
C GLY A 345 -19.10 -13.30 0.36
N LEU A 346 -18.80 -14.33 -0.45
CA LEU A 346 -19.78 -15.32 -0.90
C LEU A 346 -20.40 -16.10 0.28
N ARG A 347 -19.61 -16.43 1.30
CA ARG A 347 -20.12 -17.12 2.51
C ARG A 347 -20.98 -16.23 3.38
N ARG A 348 -20.62 -14.94 3.54
CA ARG A 348 -21.43 -13.98 4.32
C ARG A 348 -22.82 -13.79 3.72
N GLY A 349 -22.97 -13.85 2.39
CA GLY A 349 -24.27 -13.75 1.72
C GLY A 349 -25.14 -15.01 1.86
N ALA A 350 -24.54 -16.18 2.09
CA ALA A 350 -25.26 -17.45 2.15
C ALA A 350 -25.88 -17.76 3.53
N THR A 351 -25.32 -17.24 4.61
CA THR A 351 -25.89 -17.35 5.95
C THR A 351 -26.68 -16.08 6.27
N PRO A 352 -28.02 -16.10 6.37
CA PRO A 352 -28.76 -14.96 6.87
C PRO A 352 -28.18 -14.59 8.24
N MET A 353 -27.83 -13.31 8.42
CA MET A 353 -27.41 -12.85 9.75
C MET A 353 -28.55 -13.23 10.71
N PRO A 354 -28.26 -13.96 11.80
CA PRO A 354 -29.28 -14.18 12.81
C PRO A 354 -29.83 -12.80 13.17
N ALA A 355 -31.16 -12.66 13.11
CA ALA A 355 -31.82 -11.41 13.47
C ALA A 355 -31.20 -10.93 14.78
N PRO A 356 -30.82 -9.64 14.90
CA PRO A 356 -30.20 -9.14 16.11
C PRO A 356 -31.10 -9.59 17.26
N LEU A 357 -30.55 -10.45 18.14
CA LEU A 357 -31.29 -10.96 19.29
C LEU A 357 -31.86 -9.72 19.95
N ALA A 358 -33.18 -9.55 19.84
CA ALA A 358 -33.87 -8.46 20.50
C ALA A 358 -33.52 -8.65 21.97
N VAL A 359 -32.63 -7.79 22.47
CA VAL A 359 -32.35 -7.70 23.88
C VAL A 359 -33.69 -7.30 24.47
N SER A 360 -34.43 -8.30 24.93
CA SER A 360 -35.56 -8.12 25.81
C SER A 360 -34.98 -7.37 26.99
N LEU A 361 -35.09 -6.05 26.94
CA LEU A 361 -34.98 -5.20 28.10
C LEU A 361 -36.15 -5.62 28.98
N GLY A 362 -35.93 -6.69 29.74
CA GLY A 362 -36.83 -7.12 30.78
C GLY A 362 -37.04 -5.92 31.68
N SER A 363 -38.24 -5.34 31.59
CA SER A 363 -38.76 -4.40 32.57
C SER A 363 -38.93 -5.17 33.89
N GLY A 364 -37.83 -5.35 34.61
CA GLY A 364 -37.86 -5.72 36.02
C GLY A 364 -38.44 -4.55 36.79
N ARG A 365 -39.71 -4.68 37.17
CA ARG A 365 -40.36 -3.86 38.19
C ARG A 365 -39.81 -4.17 39.57
#